data_AF-A0A940N2C4-F1
#
_entry.id   AF-A0A940N2C4-F1
#
_cell.length_a   1.000
_cell.length_b   1.000
_cell.length_c   1.000
_cell.angle_alpha   90.00
_cell.angle_beta   90.00
_cell.angle_gamma   90.00
#
_symmetry.space_group_name_H-M   'P 1'
#
loop_
_entity.id
_entity.type
_entity.pdbx_description
1 polymer ?
#
loop_
_entity_poly.entity_id
_entity_poly.type
_entity_poly.pdbx_seq_one_letter_code
_entity_poly.pdbx_strand_id
1 'polypeptide(L)'
;MHTSPRATLPTLIASTARHWRRAVDRRLEPFGLSEATWLPLIRLARAPAPMRQKELALSLSLDGSSVVRLLDSLEGAGLVERRGEGTDRRAKAIVLTEAGRSLASRVEEVSAAMRDEALAGLTEEEIAAAHRVMTQIMAWLADPEVQAA
;
A
#
# COMPACT_ATOMS: atom_id res chain seq x y z
N MET A 1 -30.96 -11.17 11.39
CA MET A 1 -29.73 -10.79 12.12
C MET A 1 -29.58 -9.27 12.00
N HIS A 2 -29.88 -8.52 13.06
CA HIS A 2 -29.78 -7.05 13.03
C HIS A 2 -28.30 -6.67 12.92
N THR A 3 -27.86 -6.34 11.72
CA THR A 3 -26.47 -5.94 11.42
C THR A 3 -26.37 -4.45 11.69
N SER A 4 -26.12 -4.09 12.95
CA SER A 4 -25.87 -2.69 13.28
C SER A 4 -24.65 -2.18 12.51
N PRO A 5 -24.60 -0.90 12.13
CA PRO A 5 -23.43 -0.32 11.46
C PRO A 5 -22.13 -0.61 12.21
N ARG A 6 -22.17 -0.61 13.55
CA ARG A 6 -21.02 -0.93 14.41
C ARG A 6 -20.51 -2.37 14.22
N ALA A 7 -21.41 -3.34 14.04
CA ALA A 7 -21.05 -4.73 13.85
C ALA A 7 -20.49 -5.01 12.45
N THR A 8 -20.98 -4.30 11.43
CA THR A 8 -20.55 -4.52 10.03
C THR A 8 -19.35 -3.69 9.61
N LEU A 9 -19.03 -2.62 10.33
CA LEU A 9 -17.99 -1.66 9.94
C LEU A 9 -16.62 -2.30 9.68
N PRO A 10 -16.09 -3.23 10.50
CA PRO A 10 -14.80 -3.86 10.21
C PRO A 10 -14.79 -4.63 8.88
N THR A 11 -15.85 -5.40 8.62
CA THR A 11 -16.00 -6.15 7.36
C THR A 11 -16.18 -5.24 6.16
N LEU A 12 -16.89 -4.11 6.33
CA LEU A 12 -17.04 -3.10 5.29
C LEU A 12 -15.68 -2.48 4.95
N ILE A 13 -14.90 -2.03 5.94
CA ILE A 13 -13.55 -1.47 5.74
C ILE A 13 -12.66 -2.45 4.97
N ALA A 14 -12.59 -3.70 5.42
CA ALA A 14 -11.76 -4.71 4.77
C ALA A 14 -12.23 -5.01 3.34
N SER A 15 -13.55 -5.05 3.11
CA SER A 15 -14.12 -5.30 1.79
C SER A 15 -13.90 -4.12 0.84
N THR A 16 -14.08 -2.89 1.31
CA THR A 16 -13.80 -1.67 0.54
C THR A 16 -12.34 -1.62 0.14
N ALA A 17 -11.40 -1.88 1.05
CA ALA A 17 -9.97 -1.92 0.74
C ALA A 17 -9.64 -2.96 -0.35
N ARG A 18 -10.22 -4.16 -0.28
CA ARG A 18 -10.04 -5.20 -1.32
C ARG A 18 -10.62 -4.79 -2.66
N HIS A 19 -11.84 -4.23 -2.69
CA HIS A 19 -12.45 -3.77 -3.94
C HIS A 19 -11.67 -2.62 -4.56
N TRP A 20 -11.16 -1.71 -3.74
CA TRP A 20 -10.29 -0.63 -4.17
C TRP A 20 -9.03 -1.17 -4.86
N ARG A 21 -8.30 -2.08 -4.21
CA ARG A 21 -7.10 -2.71 -4.79
C ARG A 21 -7.40 -3.40 -6.12
N ARG A 22 -8.48 -4.17 -6.20
CA ARG A 22 -8.92 -4.82 -7.45
C ARG A 22 -9.33 -3.84 -8.55
N ALA A 23 -9.84 -2.66 -8.19
CA ALA A 23 -10.20 -1.63 -9.16
C ALA A 23 -8.95 -0.93 -9.74
N VAL A 24 -7.92 -0.73 -8.92
CA VAL A 24 -6.61 -0.23 -9.34
C VAL A 24 -5.89 -1.27 -10.20
N ASP A 25 -5.84 -2.53 -9.73
CA ASP A 25 -5.17 -3.63 -10.43
C ASP A 25 -5.71 -3.83 -11.85
N ARG A 26 -7.03 -3.86 -12.04
CA ARG A 26 -7.66 -3.95 -13.37
C ARG A 26 -7.33 -2.78 -14.30
N ARG A 27 -7.13 -1.58 -13.76
CA ARG A 27 -6.72 -0.41 -14.57
C ARG A 27 -5.24 -0.44 -14.91
N LEU A 28 -4.45 -1.19 -14.14
CA LEU A 28 -3.01 -1.34 -14.34
C LEU A 28 -2.65 -2.55 -15.22
N GLU A 29 -3.56 -3.50 -15.40
CA GLU A 29 -3.40 -4.68 -16.25
C GLU A 29 -2.97 -4.35 -17.69
N PRO A 30 -3.52 -3.33 -18.40
CA PRO A 30 -3.07 -2.96 -19.74
C PRO A 30 -1.60 -2.50 -19.82
N PHE A 31 -1.02 -2.10 -18.68
CA PHE A 31 0.38 -1.72 -18.56
C PHE A 31 1.29 -2.90 -18.18
N GLY A 32 0.75 -4.11 -18.09
CA GLY A 32 1.47 -5.33 -17.70
C GLY A 32 1.82 -5.37 -16.20
N LEU A 33 1.09 -4.63 -15.37
CA LEU A 33 1.41 -4.49 -13.94
C LEU A 33 0.45 -5.28 -13.07
N SER A 34 1.00 -6.20 -12.30
CA SER A 34 0.28 -6.92 -11.24
C SER A 34 0.32 -6.17 -9.91
N GLU A 35 -0.61 -6.48 -8.99
CA GLU A 35 -0.58 -6.01 -7.59
C GLU A 35 0.78 -6.26 -6.92
N ALA A 36 1.40 -7.40 -7.17
CA ALA A 36 2.72 -7.70 -6.64
C ALA A 36 3.80 -6.73 -7.14
N THR A 37 3.62 -6.10 -8.30
CA THR A 37 4.56 -5.11 -8.86
C THR A 37 4.20 -3.69 -8.46
N TRP A 38 2.96 -3.24 -8.68
CA TRP A 38 2.63 -1.82 -8.50
C TRP A 38 2.51 -1.41 -7.03
N LEU A 39 2.02 -2.30 -6.16
CA LEU A 39 1.80 -2.00 -4.75
C LEU A 39 3.09 -1.68 -3.98
N PRO A 40 4.18 -2.46 -4.06
CA PRO A 40 5.43 -2.09 -3.41
C PRO A 40 6.03 -0.79 -3.97
N LEU A 41 5.93 -0.55 -5.28
CA LEU A 41 6.49 0.67 -5.87
C LEU A 41 5.78 1.93 -5.37
N ILE A 42 4.45 1.92 -5.34
CA ILE A 42 3.69 3.07 -4.84
C ILE A 42 3.89 3.27 -3.34
N ARG A 43 4.09 2.19 -2.57
CA ARG A 43 4.42 2.27 -1.14
C ARG A 43 5.79 2.91 -0.92
N LEU A 44 6.80 2.47 -1.65
CA LEU A 44 8.15 3.03 -1.59
C LEU A 44 8.16 4.50 -2.04
N ALA A 45 7.42 4.84 -3.09
CA ALA A 45 7.34 6.22 -3.61
C ALA A 45 6.67 7.19 -2.63
N ARG A 46 5.66 6.73 -1.87
CA ARG A 46 4.93 7.55 -0.89
C ARG A 46 5.56 7.53 0.51
N ALA A 47 6.59 6.72 0.73
CA ALA A 47 7.24 6.65 2.03
C ALA A 47 8.01 7.95 2.32
N PRO A 48 7.92 8.51 3.54
CA PRO A 48 8.61 9.75 3.89
C PRO A 48 10.14 9.59 3.95
N ALA A 49 10.61 8.35 4.09
CA ALA A 49 12.02 7.98 4.09
C ALA A 49 12.21 6.60 3.43
N PRO A 50 13.42 6.28 2.95
CA PRO A 50 13.73 4.95 2.41
C PRO A 50 13.40 3.83 3.42
N MET A 51 12.59 2.87 2.97
CA MET A 51 12.14 1.76 3.82
C MET A 51 13.16 0.62 3.82
N ARG A 52 13.35 -0.03 4.97
CA ARG A 52 13.98 -1.33 5.08
C ARG A 52 12.98 -2.43 4.74
N GLN A 53 13.50 -3.62 4.47
CA GLN A 53 12.68 -4.78 4.14
C GLN A 53 11.60 -5.11 5.19
N LYS A 54 11.93 -5.02 6.48
CA LYS A 54 10.97 -5.27 7.56
C LYS A 54 9.81 -4.28 7.53
N GLU A 55 10.09 -3.01 7.26
CA GLU A 55 9.10 -1.95 7.18
C GLU A 55 8.19 -2.15 5.96
N LEU A 56 8.79 -2.50 4.81
CA LEU A 56 8.01 -2.80 3.61
C LEU A 56 7.11 -4.03 3.83
N ALA A 57 7.63 -5.08 4.47
CA ALA A 57 6.86 -6.28 4.80
C ALA A 57 5.63 -5.96 5.64
N LEU A 58 5.81 -5.19 6.72
CA LEU A 58 4.73 -4.73 7.58
C LEU A 58 3.69 -3.91 6.80
N SER A 59 4.15 -2.97 5.97
CA SER A 59 3.26 -2.10 5.17
C SER A 59 2.43 -2.86 4.13
N LEU A 60 2.93 -4.01 3.65
CA LEU A 60 2.27 -4.87 2.68
C LEU A 60 1.53 -6.05 3.35
N SER A 61 1.62 -6.17 4.68
CA SER A 61 1.13 -7.34 5.43
C SER A 61 1.70 -8.67 4.90
N LEU A 62 2.99 -8.67 4.55
CA LEU A 62 3.72 -9.84 4.08
C LEU A 62 4.67 -10.36 5.17
N ASP A 63 4.90 -11.67 5.16
CA ASP A 63 5.96 -12.27 5.97
C ASP A 63 7.34 -11.98 5.36
N GLY A 64 8.38 -12.24 6.17
CA GLY A 64 9.77 -12.00 5.80
C GLY A 64 10.21 -12.72 4.52
N SER A 65 9.75 -13.95 4.29
CA SER A 65 10.13 -14.73 3.10
C SER A 65 9.43 -14.22 1.83
N SER A 66 8.18 -13.79 1.96
CA SER A 66 7.39 -13.24 0.85
C SER A 66 7.94 -11.90 0.38
N VAL A 67 8.33 -11.01 1.31
CA VAL A 67 8.93 -9.73 0.93
C VAL A 67 10.31 -9.89 0.29
N VAL A 68 11.11 -10.91 0.67
CA VAL A 68 12.40 -11.20 0.02
C VAL A 68 12.18 -11.56 -1.44
N ARG A 69 11.32 -12.55 -1.72
CA ARG A 69 11.01 -12.99 -3.09
C ARG A 69 10.46 -11.86 -3.94
N LEU A 70 9.61 -11.03 -3.34
CA LEU A 70 9.07 -9.85 -4.00
C LEU A 70 10.19 -8.88 -4.41
N LEU A 71 11.04 -8.50 -3.46
CA LEU A 71 12.12 -7.57 -3.72
C LEU A 71 13.17 -8.12 -4.69
N ASP A 72 13.45 -9.42 -4.66
CA ASP A 72 14.35 -10.06 -5.63
C ASP A 72 13.79 -9.97 -7.05
N SER A 73 12.48 -10.15 -7.21
CA SER A 73 11.79 -9.96 -8.51
C SER A 73 11.86 -8.50 -8.97
N LEU A 74 11.60 -7.53 -8.09
CA LEU A 74 11.67 -6.11 -8.41
C LEU A 74 13.10 -5.64 -8.74
N GLU A 75 14.11 -6.15 -8.04
CA GLU A 75 15.51 -5.88 -8.35
C GLU A 75 15.92 -6.51 -9.69
N GLY A 76 15.49 -7.75 -9.95
CA GLY A 76 15.72 -8.42 -11.24
C GLY A 76 15.05 -7.70 -12.42
N ALA A 77 13.92 -7.05 -12.18
CA ALA A 77 13.25 -6.17 -13.14
C ALA A 77 13.87 -4.76 -13.22
N GLY A 78 14.90 -4.46 -12.43
CA GLY A 78 15.58 -3.16 -12.42
C GLY A 78 14.74 -2.01 -11.85
N LEU A 79 13.72 -2.30 -11.04
CA LEU A 79 12.77 -1.31 -10.51
C LEU A 79 13.17 -0.79 -9.12
N VAL A 80 13.89 -1.59 -8.35
CA VAL A 80 14.41 -1.21 -7.03
C VAL A 80 15.87 -1.62 -6.88
N GLU A 81 16.51 -1.07 -5.86
CA GLU A 81 17.85 -1.43 -5.42
C GLU A 81 17.92 -1.39 -3.88
N ARG A 82 18.62 -2.33 -3.27
CA ARG A 82 18.93 -2.32 -1.84
C ARG A 82 20.27 -1.63 -1.58
N ARG A 83 20.26 -0.41 -1.02
CA ARG A 83 21.44 0.42 -0.69
C ARG A 83 21.76 0.44 0.81
N GLY A 84 23.04 0.46 1.15
CA GLY A 84 23.52 0.57 2.53
C GLY A 84 24.89 -0.09 2.74
N GLU A 85 25.56 0.28 3.83
CA GLU A 85 26.85 -0.27 4.23
C GLU A 85 26.65 -1.63 4.92
N GLY A 86 27.49 -2.61 4.57
CA GLY A 86 27.43 -3.98 5.09
C GLY A 86 26.86 -5.02 4.13
N THR A 87 27.01 -6.29 4.51
CA THR A 87 26.65 -7.46 3.67
C THR A 87 25.23 -7.96 3.90
N ASP A 88 24.57 -7.61 5.01
CA ASP A 88 23.19 -8.04 5.30
C ASP A 88 22.18 -7.26 4.45
N ARG A 89 21.67 -7.90 3.39
CA ARG A 89 20.64 -7.33 2.49
C ARG A 89 19.35 -6.94 3.22
N ARG A 90 19.05 -7.53 4.38
CA ARG A 90 17.82 -7.23 5.14
C ARG A 90 17.90 -5.91 5.89
N ALA A 91 19.11 -5.43 6.19
CA ALA A 91 19.36 -4.15 6.86
C ALA A 91 19.42 -2.97 5.87
N LYS A 92 19.56 -3.25 4.57
CA LYS A 92 19.67 -2.23 3.52
C LYS A 92 18.35 -1.50 3.29
N ALA A 93 18.46 -0.22 2.98
CA ALA A 93 17.35 0.60 2.53
C ALA A 93 16.96 0.23 1.10
N ILE A 94 15.67 0.16 0.83
CA ILE A 94 15.12 -0.12 -0.49
C ILE A 94 14.86 1.23 -1.16
N VAL A 95 15.44 1.42 -2.33
CA VAL A 95 15.35 2.64 -3.11
C VAL A 95 14.80 2.31 -4.48
N LEU A 96 13.91 3.15 -5.01
CA LEU A 96 13.45 3.03 -6.39
C LEU A 96 14.59 3.42 -7.33
N THR A 97 14.78 2.65 -8.41
CA THR A 97 15.62 3.09 -9.53
C THR A 97 14.91 4.19 -10.32
N GLU A 98 15.54 4.73 -11.37
CA GLU A 98 14.86 5.67 -12.27
C GLU A 98 13.66 5.01 -12.99
N ALA A 99 13.82 3.76 -13.43
CA ALA A 99 12.72 2.98 -14.00
C ALA A 99 11.61 2.73 -12.97
N GLY A 100 11.98 2.42 -11.72
CA GLY A 100 11.02 2.25 -10.62
C GLY A 100 10.23 3.53 -10.32
N ARG A 101 10.89 4.68 -10.28
CA ARG A 101 10.25 6.00 -10.09
C ARG A 101 9.29 6.32 -11.23
N SER A 102 9.73 6.15 -12.46
CA SER A 102 8.90 6.39 -13.65
C SER A 102 7.64 5.50 -13.63
N LEU A 103 7.82 4.23 -13.25
CA LEU A 103 6.71 3.30 -13.13
C LEU A 103 5.76 3.66 -11.99
N ALA A 104 6.30 4.06 -10.83
CA ALA A 104 5.51 4.51 -9.70
C ALA A 104 4.70 5.77 -10.02
N SER A 105 5.24 6.72 -10.80
CA SER A 105 4.51 7.90 -11.28
C SER A 105 3.29 7.50 -12.09
N ARG A 106 3.45 6.58 -13.06
CA ARG A 106 2.34 6.07 -13.86
C ARG A 106 1.27 5.37 -13.01
N VAL A 107 1.70 4.60 -12.01
CA VAL A 107 0.78 3.97 -11.04
C VAL A 107 0.03 5.03 -10.23
N GLU A 108 0.69 6.11 -9.81
CA GLU A 108 0.05 7.22 -9.09
C GLU A 108 -0.99 7.92 -9.97
N GLU A 109 -0.69 8.21 -11.24
CA GLU A 109 -1.61 8.83 -12.18
C GLU A 109 -2.90 8.01 -12.35
N VAL A 110 -2.77 6.70 -12.61
CA VAL A 110 -3.92 5.79 -12.71
C VAL A 110 -4.68 5.71 -11.39
N SER A 111 -3.97 5.67 -10.26
CA SER A 111 -4.58 5.62 -8.93
C SER A 111 -5.31 6.92 -8.60
N ALA A 112 -4.82 8.07 -9.05
CA ALA A 112 -5.42 9.38 -8.85
C ALA A 112 -6.70 9.52 -9.66
N ALA A 113 -6.67 9.21 -10.96
CA ALA A 113 -7.88 9.24 -11.80
C ALA A 113 -8.98 8.31 -11.24
N MET A 114 -8.60 7.09 -10.81
CA MET A 114 -9.53 6.16 -10.19
C MET A 114 -10.09 6.68 -8.85
N ARG A 115 -9.27 7.37 -8.06
CA ARG A 115 -9.69 7.99 -6.80
C ARG A 115 -10.72 9.07 -7.05
N ASP A 116 -10.48 9.94 -8.03
CA ASP A 116 -11.38 11.02 -8.39
C ASP A 116 -12.73 10.47 -8.87
N GLU A 117 -12.73 9.44 -9.73
CA GLU A 117 -13.94 8.75 -10.18
C GLU A 117 -14.73 8.11 -9.02
N ALA A 118 -14.04 7.42 -8.10
CA ALA A 118 -14.69 6.73 -6.99
C ALA A 118 -15.29 7.66 -5.93
N LEU A 119 -14.76 8.87 -5.82
CA LEU A 119 -15.18 9.87 -4.84
C LEU A 119 -16.06 10.97 -5.44
N ALA A 120 -16.25 11.03 -6.76
CA ALA A 120 -16.99 12.08 -7.46
C ALA A 120 -18.43 12.31 -6.96
N GLY A 121 -19.06 11.31 -6.35
CA GLY A 121 -20.42 11.40 -5.81
C GLY A 121 -20.50 11.85 -4.34
N LEU A 122 -19.37 12.13 -3.69
CA LEU A 122 -19.30 12.48 -2.27
C LEU A 122 -18.91 13.95 -2.10
N THR A 123 -19.41 14.60 -1.04
CA THR A 123 -18.97 15.95 -0.70
C THR A 123 -17.64 15.94 0.04
N GLU A 124 -16.93 17.07 0.04
CA GLU A 124 -15.69 17.23 0.80
C GLU A 124 -15.89 17.01 2.30
N GLU A 125 -17.06 17.38 2.84
CA GLU A 125 -17.42 17.14 4.24
C GLU A 125 -17.59 15.65 4.54
N GLU A 126 -18.21 14.88 3.64
CA GLU A 126 -18.36 13.43 3.77
C GLU A 126 -16.99 12.73 3.72
N ILE A 127 -16.13 13.14 2.79
CA ILE A 127 -14.76 12.63 2.65
C ILE A 127 -13.95 12.95 3.91
N ALA A 128 -13.99 14.20 4.39
CA ALA A 128 -13.30 14.62 5.60
C ALA A 128 -13.79 13.86 6.84
N ALA A 129 -15.10 13.64 6.96
CA ALA A 129 -15.68 12.86 8.04
C ALA A 129 -15.22 11.39 8.00
N ALA A 130 -15.26 10.76 6.83
CA ALA A 130 -14.80 9.38 6.63
C ALA A 130 -13.30 9.25 6.94
N HIS A 131 -12.47 10.16 6.42
CA HIS A 131 -11.04 10.19 6.68
C HIS A 131 -10.76 10.27 8.19
N ARG A 132 -11.36 11.24 8.89
CA ARG A 132 -11.20 11.40 10.35
C ARG A 132 -11.56 10.12 11.13
N VAL A 133 -12.72 9.52 10.83
CA VAL A 133 -13.18 8.31 11.52
C VAL A 133 -12.24 7.13 11.25
N MET A 134 -11.82 6.93 10.00
CA MET A 134 -10.88 5.87 9.64
C MET A 134 -9.50 6.07 10.29
N THR A 135 -9.00 7.30 10.35
CA THR A 135 -7.74 7.63 11.03
C THR A 135 -7.82 7.31 12.52
N GLN A 136 -8.92 7.64 13.19
CA GLN A 136 -9.10 7.33 14.61
C GLN A 136 -9.14 5.82 14.87
N ILE A 137 -9.87 5.06 14.06
CA ILE A 137 -9.92 3.60 14.15
C ILE A 137 -8.53 2.99 13.91
N MET A 138 -7.83 3.45 12.87
CA MET A 138 -6.50 2.96 12.50
C MET A 138 -5.46 3.26 13.58
N ALA A 139 -5.47 4.46 14.16
CA ALA A 139 -4.56 4.83 15.25
C ALA A 139 -4.74 3.93 16.48
N TRP A 140 -5.98 3.64 16.86
CA TRP A 140 -6.27 2.73 17.98
C TRP A 140 -5.85 1.28 17.67
N LEU A 141 -6.09 0.79 16.44
CA LEU A 141 -5.68 -0.56 16.03
C LEU A 141 -4.16 -0.73 15.88
N ALA A 142 -3.45 0.35 15.57
CA ALA A 142 -1.99 0.36 15.44
C ALA A 142 -1.26 0.45 16.78
N ASP A 143 -1.98 0.74 17.87
CA ASP A 143 -1.44 0.84 19.21
C ASP A 143 -0.87 -0.52 19.68
N PRO A 144 0.43 -0.61 20.01
CA PRO A 144 1.04 -1.84 20.50
C PRO A 144 0.38 -2.38 21.77
N GLU A 145 -0.17 -1.52 22.63
CA GLU A 145 -0.86 -1.95 23.86
C GLU A 145 -2.17 -2.67 23.54
N VAL A 146 -2.87 -2.23 22.49
CA VAL A 146 -4.09 -2.89 21.98
C VAL A 146 -3.78 -4.22 21.32
N GLN A 147 -2.60 -4.37 20.69
CA GLN A 147 -2.18 -5.62 20.04
C GLN A 147 -1.62 -6.67 21.00
N ALA A 148 -1.19 -6.24 22.20
CA ALA A 148 -0.64 -7.11 23.23
C ALA A 148 -1.69 -7.66 24.23
N ALA A 149 -2.91 -7.13 24.20
CA ALA A 149 -4.05 -7.52 25.04
C ALA A 149 -4.93 -8.58 24.36
#